data_AF-A0A9E2EH82-F1
#
_entry.id   AF-A0A9E2EH82-F1
#
_cell.length_a   1.000
_cell.length_b   1.000
_cell.length_c   1.000
_cell.angle_alpha   90.00
_cell.angle_beta   90.00
_cell.angle_gamma   90.00
#
_symmetry.space_group_name_H-M   'P 1'
#
loop_
_entity.id
_entity.type
_entity.pdbx_description
1 polymer ?
#
loop_
_entity_poly.entity_id
_entity_poly.type
_entity_poly.pdbx_seq_one_letter_code
_entity_poly.pdbx_strand_id
1 'polypeptide(L)'
;VNIEDPDGPSQLTSRGQVTARTQKIWAYSFIGIGGACVAGAIVALASSRPLGRVDADGVHLRLAGPGRALSSIPWDAIGSVRSGVEDSGARVLIVDLVHVPTGLPDDPWDARWHGSTLSVFTDSWTPPSEEVAAEADLILQSLTPGST
;
A
#
# COMPACT_ATOMS: atom_id res chain seq x y z
N VAL A 1 12.00 19.97 -80.62
CA VAL A 1 12.61 20.07 -79.28
C VAL A 1 11.67 19.38 -78.33
N ASN A 2 12.01 18.16 -77.93
CA ASN A 2 11.22 17.35 -77.00
C ASN A 2 11.79 17.63 -75.61
N ILE A 3 10.97 18.16 -74.70
CA ILE A 3 11.37 18.39 -73.31
C ILE A 3 10.99 17.13 -72.55
N GLU A 4 11.97 16.27 -72.27
CA GLU A 4 11.83 15.22 -71.26
C GLU A 4 11.73 15.88 -69.89
N ASP A 5 10.58 15.69 -69.24
CA ASP A 5 10.36 16.02 -67.84
C ASP A 5 10.97 14.89 -66.97
N PRO A 6 12.07 15.13 -66.23
CA PRO A 6 12.79 14.07 -65.52
C PRO A 6 12.10 13.61 -64.22
N ASP A 7 10.98 14.22 -63.82
CA ASP A 7 10.36 13.96 -62.52
C ASP A 7 9.01 13.23 -62.64
N GLY A 8 9.08 11.97 -63.08
CA GLY A 8 7.94 11.05 -63.07
C GLY A 8 7.42 10.75 -61.64
N PRO A 9 6.11 10.45 -61.46
CA PRO A 9 5.36 10.49 -60.18
C PRO A 9 5.72 9.43 -59.11
N SER A 10 6.89 8.82 -59.18
CA SER A 10 7.29 7.68 -58.35
C SER A 10 7.88 8.05 -56.98
N GLN A 11 8.22 9.34 -56.73
CA GLN A 11 8.83 9.75 -55.45
C GLN A 11 7.85 10.08 -54.32
N LEU A 12 6.55 10.23 -54.61
CA LEU A 12 5.54 10.60 -53.60
C LEU A 12 5.08 9.43 -52.71
N THR A 13 5.35 8.17 -53.10
CA THR A 13 4.82 6.99 -52.39
C THR A 13 5.76 6.45 -51.30
N SER A 14 7.07 6.64 -51.46
CA SER A 14 8.08 6.06 -50.54
C SER A 14 8.16 6.78 -49.19
N ARG A 15 8.19 8.12 -49.18
CA ARG A 15 8.23 8.90 -47.93
C ARG A 15 6.95 8.78 -47.11
N GLY A 16 5.78 8.72 -47.76
CA GLY A 16 4.49 8.55 -47.08
C GLY A 16 4.35 7.21 -46.36
N GLN A 17 4.88 6.12 -46.95
CA GLN A 17 4.84 4.79 -46.33
C GLN A 17 5.78 4.65 -45.12
N VAL A 18 6.93 5.32 -45.12
CA VAL A 18 7.85 5.32 -43.97
C VAL A 18 7.26 6.10 -42.79
N THR A 19 6.64 7.26 -43.04
CA THR A 19 5.96 8.04 -42.00
C THR A 19 4.78 7.28 -41.39
N ALA A 20 3.97 6.60 -42.21
CA ALA A 20 2.83 5.81 -41.74
C ALA A 20 3.24 4.59 -40.90
N ARG A 21 4.37 3.94 -41.21
CA ARG A 21 4.90 2.82 -40.41
C ARG A 21 5.43 3.30 -39.07
N THR A 22 6.18 4.40 -39.06
CA THR A 22 6.71 4.99 -37.82
C THR A 22 5.59 5.44 -36.89
N GLN A 23 4.55 6.09 -37.41
CA GLN A 23 3.39 6.49 -36.61
C GLN A 23 2.65 5.30 -35.99
N LYS A 24 2.50 4.19 -36.72
CA LYS A 24 1.89 2.96 -36.19
C LYS A 24 2.71 2.35 -35.06
N ILE A 25 4.04 2.31 -35.20
CA ILE A 25 4.93 1.78 -34.15
C ILE A 25 4.75 2.60 -32.87
N TRP A 26 4.79 3.94 -32.96
CA TRP A 26 4.56 4.80 -31.81
C TRP A 26 3.17 4.63 -31.19
N ALA A 27 2.13 4.51 -32.00
CA ALA A 27 0.77 4.28 -31.50
C ALA A 27 0.67 3.00 -30.67
N TYR A 28 1.24 1.88 -31.14
CA TYR A 28 1.27 0.63 -30.39
C TYR A 28 2.14 0.73 -29.13
N SER A 29 3.26 1.44 -29.18
CA SER A 29 4.10 1.67 -28.00
C SER A 29 3.35 2.45 -26.91
N PHE A 30 2.64 3.52 -27.26
CA PHE A 30 1.86 4.28 -26.28
C PHE A 30 0.71 3.47 -25.68
N ILE A 31 0.00 2.67 -26.49
CA ILE A 31 -1.04 1.75 -25.99
C ILE A 31 -0.44 0.70 -25.06
N GLY A 32 0.71 0.12 -25.41
CA GLY A 32 1.39 -0.88 -24.58
C GLY A 32 1.84 -0.32 -23.24
N ILE A 33 2.51 0.83 -23.24
CA ILE A 33 2.99 1.50 -22.01
C ILE A 33 1.80 1.97 -21.17
N GLY A 34 0.81 2.62 -21.79
CA GLY A 34 -0.40 3.06 -21.09
C GLY A 34 -1.16 1.90 -20.46
N GLY A 35 -1.31 0.80 -21.19
CA GLY A 35 -1.92 -0.44 -20.67
C GLY A 35 -1.14 -1.02 -19.50
N ALA A 36 0.20 -1.06 -19.58
CA ALA A 36 1.05 -1.54 -18.50
C ALA A 36 0.96 -0.65 -17.25
N CYS A 37 0.90 0.67 -17.41
CA CYS A 37 0.71 1.60 -16.29
C CYS A 37 -0.65 1.41 -15.62
N VAL A 38 -1.73 1.25 -16.38
CA VAL A 38 -3.07 0.98 -15.84
C VAL A 38 -3.13 -0.36 -15.13
N ALA A 39 -2.60 -1.42 -15.73
CA ALA A 39 -2.51 -2.73 -15.11
C ALA A 39 -1.68 -2.69 -13.82
N GLY A 40 -0.55 -1.98 -13.85
CA GLY A 40 0.29 -1.76 -12.66
C GLY A 40 -0.43 -0.99 -11.55
N ALA A 41 -1.21 0.04 -11.90
CA ALA A 41 -2.02 0.78 -10.94
C ALA A 41 -3.13 -0.08 -10.33
N ILE A 42 -3.80 -0.92 -11.13
CA ILE A 42 -4.81 -1.86 -10.64
C ILE A 42 -4.17 -2.90 -9.71
N VAL A 43 -3.02 -3.46 -10.09
CA VAL A 43 -2.31 -4.42 -9.23
C VAL A 43 -1.82 -3.76 -7.94
N ALA A 44 -1.33 -2.52 -7.99
CA ALA A 44 -0.94 -1.76 -6.81
C ALA A 44 -2.14 -1.47 -5.90
N LEU A 45 -3.29 -1.14 -6.48
CA LEU A 45 -4.54 -0.92 -5.76
C LEU A 45 -5.11 -2.21 -5.17
N ALA A 46 -5.02 -3.33 -5.88
CA ALA A 46 -5.45 -4.64 -5.40
C ALA A 46 -4.48 -5.22 -4.36
N SER A 47 -3.20 -4.83 -4.43
CA SER A 47 -2.18 -5.17 -3.45
C SER A 47 -2.24 -4.27 -2.21
N SER A 48 -3.45 -3.89 -1.77
CA SER A 48 -3.71 -3.28 -0.46
C SER A 48 -3.09 -4.16 0.62
N ARG A 49 -1.80 -3.92 0.88
CA ARG A 49 -1.02 -4.69 1.84
C ARG A 49 -1.60 -4.29 3.20
N PRO A 50 -2.12 -5.26 3.98
CA PRO A 50 -2.74 -4.95 5.26
C PRO A 50 -1.78 -4.12 6.12
N LEU A 51 -2.26 -2.96 6.57
CA LEU A 51 -1.48 -2.02 7.39
C LEU A 51 -1.37 -2.51 8.84
N GLY A 52 -2.31 -3.35 9.27
CA GLY A 52 -2.26 -4.15 10.48
C GLY A 52 -2.65 -5.60 10.20
N ARG A 53 -1.93 -6.55 10.78
CA ARG A 53 -2.25 -7.98 10.78
C ARG A 53 -2.08 -8.52 12.19
N VAL A 54 -2.98 -9.40 12.59
CA VAL A 54 -2.88 -10.14 13.84
C VAL A 54 -2.57 -11.59 13.53
N ASP A 55 -1.68 -12.21 14.31
CA ASP A 55 -1.43 -13.65 14.24
C ASP A 55 -1.04 -14.23 15.62
N ALA A 56 -0.61 -15.49 15.64
CA ALA A 56 -0.25 -16.19 16.87
C ALA A 56 0.97 -15.58 17.58
N ASP A 57 1.83 -14.84 16.87
CA ASP A 57 3.06 -14.28 17.43
C ASP A 57 2.85 -12.85 17.96
N GLY A 58 1.92 -12.10 17.38
CA GLY A 58 1.62 -10.75 17.85
C GLY A 58 0.75 -9.91 16.92
N VAL A 59 0.84 -8.59 17.14
CA VAL A 59 0.25 -7.57 16.28
C VAL A 59 1.33 -6.98 15.39
N HIS A 60 1.13 -7.08 14.08
CA HIS A 60 2.08 -6.62 13.06
C HIS A 60 1.55 -5.36 12.40
N LEU A 61 2.24 -4.24 12.59
CA LEU A 61 1.81 -2.91 12.15
C LEU A 61 2.88 -2.26 11.28
N ARG A 62 2.48 -1.55 10.23
CA ARG A 62 3.45 -0.83 9.38
C ARG A 62 3.78 0.54 10.00
N LEU A 63 4.75 0.58 10.91
CA LEU A 63 5.16 1.79 11.63
C LEU A 63 6.36 2.52 11.01
N ALA A 64 7.12 1.89 10.11
CA ALA A 64 8.33 2.48 9.52
C ALA A 64 8.08 3.21 8.18
N GLY A 65 6.82 3.29 7.74
CA GLY A 65 6.41 3.98 6.51
C GLY A 65 6.31 3.09 5.26
N PRO A 66 5.95 3.70 4.11
CA PRO A 66 5.63 2.98 2.88
C PRO A 66 6.83 2.19 2.35
N GLY A 67 6.59 0.96 1.90
CA GLY A 67 7.62 0.06 1.38
C GLY A 67 8.51 -0.60 2.44
N ARG A 68 8.31 -0.31 3.73
CA ARG A 68 9.03 -0.98 4.82
C ARG A 68 8.30 -2.22 5.34
N ALA A 69 9.07 -3.07 6.00
CA ALA A 69 8.57 -4.27 6.68
C ALA A 69 7.58 -3.90 7.79
N LEU A 70 6.70 -4.84 8.14
CA LEU A 70 5.83 -4.72 9.29
C LEU A 70 6.68 -4.77 10.57
N SER A 71 6.38 -3.88 11.50
CA SER A 71 6.90 -3.91 12.87
C SER A 71 6.03 -4.86 13.68
N SER A 72 6.66 -5.85 14.31
CA SER A 72 5.95 -6.85 15.12
C SER A 72 5.97 -6.44 16.57
N ILE A 73 4.81 -6.45 17.21
CA ILE A 73 4.62 -6.21 18.64
C ILE A 73 4.17 -7.55 19.23
N PRO A 74 5.00 -8.22 20.04
CA PRO A 74 4.67 -9.52 20.58
C PRO A 74 3.58 -9.40 21.65
N TRP A 75 2.79 -10.46 21.83
CA TRP A 75 1.65 -10.46 22.74
C TRP A 75 2.02 -10.17 24.21
N ASP A 76 3.20 -10.59 24.65
CA ASP A 76 3.71 -10.35 26.01
C ASP A 76 4.00 -8.87 26.30
N ALA A 77 4.19 -8.07 25.25
CA ALA A 77 4.34 -6.62 25.36
C ALA A 77 3.00 -5.88 25.36
N ILE A 78 1.91 -6.53 24.97
CA ILE A 78 0.60 -5.90 24.77
C ILE A 78 -0.28 -6.13 26.01
N GLY A 79 -0.71 -5.03 26.64
CA GLY A 79 -1.69 -5.06 27.72
C GLY A 79 -3.12 -5.07 27.22
N SER A 80 -3.41 -4.30 26.17
CA SER A 80 -4.72 -4.34 25.49
C SER A 80 -4.67 -3.73 24.10
N VAL A 81 -5.61 -4.12 23.24
CA VAL A 81 -5.81 -3.56 21.90
C VAL A 81 -7.26 -3.12 21.78
N ARG A 82 -7.50 -1.86 21.38
CA ARG A 82 -8.84 -1.29 21.25
C ARG A 82 -8.95 -0.44 19.99
N SER A 83 -10.12 -0.43 19.36
CA SER A 83 -10.44 0.56 18.32
C SER A 83 -11.01 1.82 18.97
N GLY A 84 -10.68 2.98 18.44
CA GLY A 84 -11.18 4.27 18.92
C GLY A 84 -11.28 5.32 17.81
N VAL A 85 -11.65 6.52 18.22
CA VAL A 85 -11.72 7.70 17.34
C VAL A 85 -11.00 8.84 18.07
N GLU A 86 -10.06 9.49 17.40
CA GLU A 86 -9.36 10.68 17.94
C GLU A 86 -10.29 11.91 17.88
N ASP A 87 -9.97 12.98 18.60
CA ASP A 87 -10.74 14.25 18.60
C ASP A 87 -10.90 14.85 17.19
N SER A 88 -10.00 14.53 16.28
CA SER A 88 -10.04 14.89 14.87
C SER A 88 -11.16 14.18 14.07
N GLY A 89 -11.77 13.15 14.65
CA GLY A 89 -12.71 12.25 13.98
C GLY A 89 -12.04 11.09 13.23
N ALA A 90 -10.71 11.01 13.24
CA ALA A 90 -9.95 9.93 12.60
C ALA A 90 -10.09 8.62 13.38
N ARG A 91 -10.27 7.50 12.68
CA ARG A 91 -10.29 6.17 13.29
C ARG A 91 -8.88 5.75 13.66
N VAL A 92 -8.73 5.21 14.86
CA VAL A 92 -7.43 4.77 15.38
C VAL A 92 -7.50 3.39 16.03
N LEU A 93 -6.42 2.63 15.92
CA LEU A 93 -6.16 1.44 16.73
C LEU A 93 -5.24 1.85 17.88
N ILE A 94 -5.69 1.62 19.10
CA ILE A 94 -4.99 1.94 20.33
C ILE A 94 -4.40 0.64 20.87
N VAL A 95 -3.08 0.58 20.95
CA VAL A 95 -2.33 -0.54 21.50
C VAL A 95 -1.66 -0.07 22.79
N ASP A 96 -2.16 -0.54 23.93
CA ASP A 96 -1.56 -0.27 25.23
C ASP A 96 -0.45 -1.29 25.48
N LEU A 97 0.78 -0.83 25.65
CA LEU A 97 1.92 -1.70 25.90
C LEU A 97 2.26 -1.76 27.39
N VAL A 98 2.48 -2.98 27.90
CA VAL A 98 3.02 -3.22 29.25
C VAL A 98 4.48 -2.80 29.30
N HIS A 99 5.22 -3.04 28.22
CA HIS A 99 6.59 -2.58 28.01
C HIS A 99 6.79 -2.31 26.52
N VAL A 100 7.62 -1.32 26.17
CA VAL A 100 7.90 -0.99 24.76
C VAL A 100 8.91 -1.98 24.20
N PRO A 101 8.58 -2.78 23.17
CA PRO A 101 9.52 -3.70 22.54
C PRO A 101 10.70 -2.97 21.90
N THR A 102 11.87 -3.59 21.93
CA THR A 102 13.04 -3.09 21.21
C THR A 102 12.81 -3.19 19.69
N GLY A 103 13.12 -2.11 18.96
CA GLY A 103 13.06 -2.10 17.49
C GLY A 103 11.82 -1.40 16.91
N LEU A 104 10.92 -0.89 17.75
CA LEU A 104 9.88 0.04 17.30
C LEU A 104 10.49 1.43 17.06
N PRO A 105 10.04 2.16 16.02
CA PRO A 105 10.51 3.52 15.76
C PRO A 105 9.99 4.50 16.82
N ASP A 106 10.86 5.43 17.25
CA ASP A 106 10.51 6.52 18.18
C ASP A 106 9.50 7.50 17.58
N ASP A 107 9.51 7.66 16.25
CA ASP A 107 8.58 8.49 15.47
C ASP A 107 7.90 7.60 14.41
N PRO A 108 6.80 6.91 14.77
CA PRO A 108 6.17 5.95 13.89
C PRO A 108 5.33 6.64 12.81
N TRP A 109 5.40 6.11 11.59
CA TRP A 109 4.61 6.54 10.46
C TRP A 109 3.13 6.22 10.68
N ASP A 110 2.27 7.22 10.47
CA ASP A 110 0.81 7.09 10.57
C ASP A 110 0.37 6.53 11.94
N ALA A 111 1.15 6.86 12.97
CA ALA A 111 0.88 6.52 14.36
C ALA A 111 1.48 7.59 15.28
N ARG A 112 1.13 7.53 16.56
CA ARG A 112 1.66 8.42 17.58
C ARG A 112 1.83 7.69 18.89
N TRP A 113 2.94 7.97 19.56
CA TRP A 113 3.19 7.53 20.92
C TRP A 113 2.54 8.47 21.93
N HIS A 114 1.88 7.87 22.93
CA HIS A 114 1.34 8.53 24.11
C HIS A 114 1.83 7.77 25.35
N GLY A 115 3.07 8.03 25.75
CA GLY A 115 3.72 7.23 26.80
C GLY A 115 3.99 5.81 26.30
N SER A 116 3.39 4.80 26.94
CA SER A 116 3.45 3.39 26.52
C SER A 116 2.29 2.98 25.61
N THR A 117 1.39 3.90 25.27
CA THR A 117 0.27 3.64 24.36
C THR A 117 0.63 4.08 22.95
N LEU A 118 0.41 3.22 21.97
CA LEU A 118 0.57 3.51 20.55
C LEU A 118 -0.82 3.69 19.92
N SER A 119 -1.11 4.88 19.39
CA SER A 119 -2.30 5.12 18.57
C SER A 119 -1.91 5.08 17.09
N VAL A 120 -2.54 4.22 16.30
CA VAL A 120 -2.25 4.04 14.88
C VAL A 120 -3.46 4.48 14.07
N PHE A 121 -3.28 5.34 13.07
CA PHE A 121 -4.38 5.81 12.22
C PHE A 121 -4.83 4.70 11.26
N THR A 122 -6.14 4.50 11.15
CA THR A 122 -6.72 3.33 10.47
C THR A 122 -7.79 3.64 9.44
N ASP A 123 -7.93 4.89 9.00
CA ASP A 123 -9.02 5.31 8.10
C ASP A 123 -9.06 4.55 6.76
N SER A 124 -7.92 4.01 6.32
CA SER A 124 -7.79 3.27 5.06
C SER A 124 -7.54 1.77 5.24
N TRP A 125 -7.66 1.26 6.46
CA TRP A 125 -7.33 -0.13 6.74
C TRP A 125 -8.37 -1.10 6.15
N THR A 126 -7.88 -2.26 5.76
CA THR A 126 -8.71 -3.41 5.40
C THR A 126 -7.99 -4.66 5.92
N PRO A 127 -8.55 -5.40 6.91
CA PRO A 127 -9.83 -5.17 7.59
C PRO A 127 -9.86 -3.87 8.44
N PRO A 128 -11.04 -3.33 8.78
CA PRO A 128 -11.17 -2.13 9.60
C PRO A 128 -10.65 -2.36 11.03
N SER A 129 -10.27 -1.29 11.74
CA SER A 129 -9.61 -1.40 13.04
C SER A 129 -10.47 -2.04 14.13
N GLU A 130 -11.79 -1.94 14.04
CA GLU A 130 -12.72 -2.62 14.96
C GLU A 130 -12.61 -4.14 14.85
N GLU A 131 -12.45 -4.68 13.64
CA GLU A 131 -12.28 -6.11 13.41
C GLU A 131 -10.92 -6.59 13.89
N VAL A 132 -9.85 -5.82 13.62
CA VAL A 132 -8.50 -6.08 14.11
C VAL A 132 -8.46 -6.08 15.64
N ALA A 133 -9.12 -5.11 16.28
CA ALA A 133 -9.19 -5.02 17.73
C ALA A 133 -9.97 -6.19 18.33
N ALA A 134 -11.09 -6.59 17.71
CA ALA A 134 -11.87 -7.73 18.17
C ALA A 134 -11.08 -9.05 18.05
N GLU A 135 -10.35 -9.25 16.95
CA GLU A 135 -9.48 -10.42 16.78
C GLU A 135 -8.34 -10.46 17.81
N ALA A 136 -7.71 -9.31 18.06
CA ALA A 136 -6.66 -9.20 19.07
C ALA A 136 -7.16 -9.45 20.49
N ASP A 137 -8.34 -8.93 20.84
CA ASP A 137 -8.97 -9.15 22.15
C ASP A 137 -9.30 -10.63 22.38
N LEU A 138 -9.83 -11.32 21.37
CA LEU A 138 -10.07 -12.77 21.43
C LEU A 138 -8.78 -13.56 21.70
N ILE A 139 -7.67 -13.19 21.06
CA ILE A 139 -6.37 -13.85 21.28
C ILE A 139 -5.85 -13.54 22.68
N LEU A 140 -5.88 -12.28 23.13
CA LEU A 140 -5.43 -11.90 24.46
C LEU A 140 -6.22 -12.61 25.58
N GLN A 141 -7.52 -12.79 25.42
CA GLN A 141 -8.35 -13.56 26.34
C GLN A 141 -7.96 -15.05 26.35
N SER A 142 -7.59 -15.61 25.20
CA SER A 142 -7.11 -16.99 25.12
C SER A 142 -5.73 -17.19 25.77
N LEU A 143 -4.90 -16.15 25.80
CA LEU A 143 -3.56 -16.15 26.38
C LEU A 143 -3.57 -15.88 27.88
N THR A 144 -4.68 -15.38 28.42
CA THR A 144 -4.87 -15.12 29.86
C THR A 144 -5.72 -16.25 30.47
N PRO A 145 -5.13 -17.42 30.80
CA PRO A 145 -5.88 -18.48 31.45
C PRO A 145 -6.43 -17.96 32.77
N GLY A 146 -7.75 -18.11 32.93
CA GLY A 146 -8.52 -17.47 34.00
C GLY A 146 -7.84 -17.52 35.37
N SER A 147 -7.57 -16.33 35.91
CA SER A 147 -7.50 -16.14 37.36
C SER A 147 -8.90 -16.43 37.91
N THR A 148 -9.15 -17.68 38.24
CA THR A 148 -10.22 -18.11 39.16
C THR A 148 -9.63 -18.27 40.54
#